data_AF-A0AAD0AMQ5-F1
#
_entry.id   AF-A0AAD0AMQ5-F1
#
_cell.length_a   1.000
_cell.length_b   1.000
_cell.length_c   1.000
_cell.angle_alpha   90.00
_cell.angle_beta   90.00
_cell.angle_gamma   90.00
#
_symmetry.space_group_name_H-M   'P 1'
#
loop_
_entity.id
_entity.type
_entity.pdbx_description
1 polymer ?
#
loop_
_entity_poly.entity_id
_entity_poly.type
_entity_poly.pdbx_seq_one_letter_code
_entity_poly.pdbx_strand_id
1 'polypeptide(L)'
;MEVFMINKYDVEFKKKIVRLFREEGRTKKSISNEFSVSVATISNWVRQFRDECQINEKSNNEYNYMEENLRLRKELEEVKKENEFLKKQQHSSRRKSINGLSFHSKI
;
A
#
# COMPACT_ATOMS: atom_id res chain seq x y z
N MET A 1 -14.26 36.19 3.26
CA MET A 1 -14.91 35.48 4.39
C MET A 1 -14.28 34.10 4.47
N GLU A 2 -13.38 33.89 5.42
CA GLU A 2 -12.85 32.55 5.70
C GLU A 2 -13.94 31.74 6.39
N VAL A 3 -14.51 30.78 5.68
CA VAL A 3 -15.45 29.81 6.25
C VAL A 3 -14.66 28.86 7.14
N PHE A 4 -14.52 29.21 8.41
CA PHE A 4 -14.12 28.27 9.47
C PHE A 4 -15.22 27.20 9.59
N MET A 5 -15.12 26.15 8.77
CA MET A 5 -15.91 24.94 8.95
C MET A 5 -15.58 24.39 10.33
N ILE A 6 -16.56 24.35 11.23
CA ILE A 6 -16.45 23.75 12.57
C ILE A 6 -16.00 22.29 12.37
N ASN A 7 -14.70 22.04 12.55
CA ASN A 7 -14.11 20.76 12.26
C ASN A 7 -14.29 19.85 13.47
N LYS A 8 -15.27 18.95 13.37
CA LYS A 8 -15.49 17.88 14.37
C LYS A 8 -14.29 16.94 14.50
N TYR A 9 -13.36 16.97 13.54
CA TYR A 9 -12.20 16.09 13.48
C TYR A 9 -10.91 16.90 13.37
N ASP A 10 -9.92 16.48 14.14
CA ASP A 10 -8.58 17.06 14.14
C ASP A 10 -7.88 16.92 12.77
N VAL A 11 -7.02 17.87 12.43
CA VAL A 11 -6.32 17.92 11.14
C VAL A 11 -5.39 16.72 10.98
N GLU A 12 -4.68 16.31 12.03
CA GLU A 12 -3.79 15.15 11.97
C GLU A 12 -4.58 13.85 11.80
N PHE A 13 -5.77 13.76 12.42
CA PHE A 13 -6.67 12.65 12.20
C PHE A 13 -7.10 12.54 10.72
N LYS A 14 -7.48 13.66 10.10
CA LYS A 14 -7.83 13.66 8.68
C LYS A 14 -6.67 13.25 7.79
N LYS A 15 -5.47 13.79 8.03
CA LYS A 15 -4.26 13.41 7.29
C LYS A 15 -3.97 11.92 7.41
N LYS A 16 -4.10 11.36 8.62
CA LYS A 16 -3.96 9.91 8.85
C LYS A 16 -4.93 9.12 7.97
N ILE A 17 -6.21 9.50 7.91
CA ILE A 17 -7.21 8.83 7.09
C ILE A 17 -6.87 8.91 5.58
N VAL A 18 -6.39 10.05 5.11
CA VAL A 18 -5.95 10.22 3.71
C VAL A 18 -4.74 9.32 3.40
N ARG A 19 -3.74 9.24 4.31
CA ARG A 19 -2.58 8.36 4.17
C ARG A 19 -2.96 6.88 4.11
N LEU A 20 -3.85 6.41 4.98
CA LEU A 20 -4.35 5.02 4.93
C LEU A 20 -4.97 4.68 3.56
N PHE A 21 -5.67 5.63 2.94
CA PHE A 21 -6.26 5.42 1.62
C PHE A 21 -5.21 5.45 0.50
N ARG A 22 -4.30 6.44 0.51
CA ARG A 22 -3.37 6.68 -0.60
C ARG A 22 -2.06 5.91 -0.51
N GLU A 23 -1.45 5.85 0.66
CA GLU A 23 -0.15 5.22 0.88
C GLU A 23 -0.30 3.71 1.11
N GLU A 24 -1.26 3.30 1.94
CA GLU A 24 -1.50 1.87 2.22
C GLU A 24 -2.45 1.22 1.20
N GLY A 25 -3.11 2.03 0.35
CA GLY A 25 -4.02 1.52 -0.68
C GLY A 25 -5.31 0.90 -0.13
N ARG A 26 -5.70 1.19 1.12
CA ARG A 26 -6.90 0.63 1.74
C ARG A 26 -8.17 1.19 1.10
N THR A 27 -9.27 0.43 1.15
CA THR A 27 -10.55 0.91 0.63
C THR A 27 -11.23 1.87 1.61
N LYS A 28 -11.97 2.87 1.11
CA LYS A 28 -12.74 3.80 1.94
C LYS A 28 -13.73 3.08 2.87
N LYS A 29 -14.28 1.95 2.42
CA LYS A 29 -15.17 1.10 3.23
C LYS A 29 -14.45 0.46 4.41
N SER A 30 -13.25 -0.08 4.18
CA SER A 30 -12.43 -0.67 5.26
C SER A 30 -12.08 0.37 6.33
N ILE A 31 -11.67 1.56 5.90
CA ILE A 31 -11.36 2.68 6.78
C ILE A 31 -12.63 3.14 7.53
N SER A 32 -13.76 3.25 6.82
CA SER A 32 -15.05 3.64 7.41
C SER A 32 -15.46 2.71 8.54
N ASN A 33 -15.33 1.40 8.35
CA ASN A 33 -15.66 0.39 9.35
C ASN A 33 -14.74 0.46 10.58
N GLU A 34 -13.44 0.74 10.39
CA GLU A 34 -12.47 0.80 11.49
C GLU A 34 -12.59 2.08 12.32
N PHE A 35 -12.74 3.23 11.65
CA PHE A 35 -12.72 4.53 12.31
C PHE A 35 -14.11 5.11 12.59
N SER A 36 -15.18 4.38 12.23
CA SER A 36 -16.58 4.83 12.35
C SER A 36 -16.84 6.19 11.68
N VAL A 37 -16.12 6.47 10.60
CA VAL A 37 -16.27 7.68 9.78
C VAL A 37 -17.06 7.31 8.53
N SER A 38 -18.03 8.13 8.12
CA SER A 38 -18.79 7.84 6.90
C SER A 38 -17.90 7.84 5.66
N VAL A 39 -18.19 6.97 4.68
CA VAL A 39 -17.47 6.93 3.40
C VAL A 39 -17.53 8.26 2.66
N ALA A 40 -18.64 9.00 2.79
CA ALA A 40 -18.80 10.33 2.21
C ALA A 40 -17.82 11.34 2.84
N THR A 41 -17.69 11.33 4.17
CA THR A 41 -16.73 12.18 4.90
C THR A 41 -15.29 11.88 4.49
N ILE A 42 -14.93 10.59 4.39
CA ILE A 42 -13.58 10.17 3.92
C ILE A 42 -13.34 10.68 2.50
N SER A 43 -14.33 10.57 1.62
CA SER A 43 -14.23 11.05 0.23
C SER A 43 -14.04 12.56 0.16
N ASN A 44 -14.74 13.32 1.02
CA ASN A 44 -14.57 14.76 1.14
C ASN A 44 -13.17 15.14 1.61
N TRP A 45 -12.59 14.45 2.60
CA TRP A 45 -11.23 14.73 3.06
C TRP A 45 -10.18 14.42 2.00
N VAL A 46 -10.33 13.32 1.26
CA VAL A 46 -9.42 13.01 0.14
C VAL A 46 -9.50 14.08 -0.96
N ARG A 47 -10.69 14.61 -1.23
CA ARG A 47 -10.87 15.71 -2.19
C ARG A 47 -10.26 17.02 -1.67
N GLN A 48 -10.56 17.40 -0.43
CA GLN A 48 -10.01 18.59 0.21
C GLN A 48 -8.49 18.57 0.23
N PHE A 49 -7.89 17.42 0.60
CA PHE A 49 -6.44 17.26 0.60
C PHE A 49 -5.85 17.47 -0.80
N ARG A 50 -6.47 16.91 -1.84
CA ARG A 50 -6.03 17.13 -3.24
C ARG A 50 -6.14 18.60 -3.65
N ASP A 51 -7.24 19.26 -3.29
CA ASP A 51 -7.46 20.67 -3.65
C ASP A 51 -6.46 21.59 -2.90
N GLU A 52 -6.14 21.29 -1.64
CA GLU A 52 -5.08 21.96 -0.86
C GLU A 52 -3.69 21.73 -1.49
N CYS A 53 -3.41 20.54 -2.01
CA CYS A 53 -2.17 20.24 -2.73
C CYS A 53 -2.00 21.07 -4.01
N GLN A 54 -3.07 21.48 -4.68
CA GLN A 54 -2.96 22.33 -5.89
C GLN A 54 -2.53 23.76 -5.57
N ILE A 55 -2.75 24.21 -4.34
CA ILE A 55 -2.45 25.57 -3.90
C ILE A 55 -1.04 25.66 -3.29
N ASN A 56 -0.53 24.55 -2.73
CA ASN A 56 0.77 24.49 -2.04
C ASN A 56 1.69 23.43 -2.64
N GLU A 57 2.80 23.87 -3.23
CA GLU A 57 3.83 23.02 -3.85
C GLU A 57 4.38 21.95 -2.89
N LYS A 58 4.56 22.28 -1.61
CA LYS A 58 5.02 21.33 -0.60
C LYS A 58 4.00 20.21 -0.36
N SER A 59 2.71 20.56 -0.32
CA SER A 59 1.62 19.59 -0.18
C SER A 59 1.45 18.75 -1.45
N ASN A 60 1.68 19.32 -2.64
CA ASN A 60 1.71 18.58 -3.90
C ASN A 60 2.81 17.50 -3.90
N ASN A 61 4.02 17.87 -3.47
CA ASN A 61 5.13 16.92 -3.34
C ASN A 61 4.78 15.80 -2.36
N GLU A 62 4.20 16.11 -1.19
CA GLU A 62 3.77 15.09 -0.22
C GLU A 62 2.73 14.13 -0.83
N TYR A 63 1.76 14.64 -1.57
CA TYR A 63 0.76 13.82 -2.27
C TYR A 63 1.39 12.88 -3.29
N ASN A 64 2.31 13.39 -4.13
CA ASN A 64 3.01 12.58 -5.14
C ASN A 64 3.84 11.48 -4.49
N TYR A 65 4.51 11.77 -3.38
CA TYR A 65 5.26 10.77 -2.62
C TYR A 65 4.37 9.64 -2.10
N MET A 66 3.15 9.95 -1.64
CA MET A 66 2.21 8.90 -1.18
C MET A 66 1.80 7.96 -2.33
N GLU A 67 1.51 8.49 -3.51
CA GLU A 67 1.14 7.65 -4.67
C GLU A 67 2.33 6.82 -5.17
N GLU A 68 3.53 7.39 -5.20
CA GLU A 68 4.74 6.66 -5.55
C GLU A 68 5.05 5.56 -4.54
N ASN A 69 4.89 5.82 -3.24
CA ASN A 69 5.09 4.81 -2.21
C ASN A 69 4.17 3.59 -2.40
N LEU A 70 2.89 3.84 -2.71
CA LEU A 70 1.93 2.77 -3.02
C LEU A 70 2.36 1.97 -4.26
N ARG A 71 2.81 2.65 -5.32
CA ARG A 71 3.31 1.99 -6.53
C ARG A 71 4.49 1.08 -6.21
N LEU A 72 5.50 1.60 -5.51
CA LEU A 72 6.70 0.85 -5.15
C LEU A 72 6.39 -0.35 -4.24
N ARG A 73 5.44 -0.22 -3.32
CA ARG A 73 4.99 -1.35 -2.47
C ARG A 73 4.39 -2.49 -3.31
N LYS A 74 3.59 -2.17 -4.32
CA LYS A 74 3.00 -3.16 -5.23
C LYS A 74 4.07 -3.87 -6.06
N GLU A 75 4.99 -3.10 -6.64
CA GLU A 75 6.10 -3.63 -7.42
C GLU A 75 7.00 -4.55 -6.58
N LEU A 76 7.33 -4.13 -5.35
CA LEU A 76 8.06 -4.99 -4.41
C LEU A 76 7.32 -6.28 -4.06
N GLU A 77 5.99 -6.24 -3.94
CA GLU A 77 5.19 -7.43 -3.67
C GLU A 77 5.20 -8.40 -4.87
N GLU A 78 5.08 -7.88 -6.09
CA GLU A 78 5.14 -8.68 -7.33
C GLU A 78 6.50 -9.35 -7.49
N VAL A 79 7.60 -8.59 -7.34
CA VAL A 79 8.97 -9.11 -7.42
C VAL A 79 9.23 -10.15 -6.33
N LYS A 80 8.71 -9.95 -5.11
CA LYS A 80 8.84 -10.95 -4.03
C LYS A 80 8.11 -12.25 -4.38
N LYS A 81 6.89 -12.17 -4.92
CA LYS A 81 6.14 -13.36 -5.36
C LYS A 81 6.88 -14.12 -6.46
N GLU A 82 7.45 -13.41 -7.43
CA GLU A 82 8.25 -14.03 -8.49
C GLU A 82 9.50 -14.71 -7.92
N ASN A 83 10.22 -14.04 -7.01
CA ASN A 83 11.40 -14.60 -6.37
C ASN A 83 11.07 -15.86 -5.55
N GLU A 84 9.97 -15.85 -4.79
CA GLU A 84 9.49 -17.02 -4.05
C GLU A 84 9.11 -18.18 -4.99
N PHE A 85 8.45 -17.88 -6.11
CA PHE A 85 8.12 -18.89 -7.11
C PHE A 85 9.40 -19.53 -7.69
N LEU A 86 10.37 -18.72 -8.12
CA LEU A 86 11.63 -19.21 -8.68
C LEU A 86 12.44 -20.03 -7.67
N LYS A 87 12.51 -19.60 -6.41
CA LYS A 87 13.14 -20.38 -5.33
C LYS A 87 12.47 -21.74 -5.14
N LYS A 88 11.13 -21.78 -5.11
CA LYS A 88 10.38 -23.05 -5.01
C LYS A 88 10.69 -23.98 -6.20
N GLN A 89 10.79 -23.45 -7.41
CA GLN A 89 11.16 -24.22 -8.61
C GLN A 89 12.60 -24.74 -8.53
N GLN A 90 13.56 -23.92 -8.11
CA GLN A 90 14.95 -24.34 -7.92
C GLN A 90 15.07 -25.47 -6.88
N HIS A 91 14.38 -25.34 -5.74
CA HIS A 91 14.35 -26.39 -4.72
C HIS A 91 13.71 -27.68 -5.23
N SER A 92 12.63 -27.59 -6.02
CA SER A 92 11.98 -28.75 -6.65
C SER A 92 12.90 -29.45 -7.65
N SER A 93 13.57 -28.71 -8.53
CA SER A 93 14.52 -29.25 -9.51
C SER A 93 15.71 -29.95 -8.83
N ARG A 94 16.25 -29.37 -7.75
CA ARG A 94 17.34 -29.99 -6.97
C ARG A 94 16.92 -31.30 -6.31
N ARG A 95 15.67 -31.41 -5.83
CA ARG A 95 15.14 -32.65 -5.23
C ARG A 95 14.98 -33.79 -6.26
N LYS A 96 14.63 -33.47 -7.50
CA LYS A 96 14.56 -34.47 -8.57
C LYS A 96 15.93 -35.03 -8.94
N SER A 97 16.99 -34.19 -8.93
CA SER A 97 18.33 -34.67 -9.28
C SER A 97 18.95 -35.59 -8.23
N ILE A 98 18.67 -35.39 -6.94
CA ILE A 98 19.16 -36.26 -5.85
C ILE A 98 18.48 -37.63 -5.82
N ASN A 99 17.17 -37.70 -6.12
CA ASN A 99 16.42 -38.97 -6.09
C ASN A 99 16.76 -39.90 -7.29
N GLY A 100 17.38 -39.36 -8.35
CA GLY A 100 17.87 -40.15 -9.49
C GLY A 100 19.28 -40.71 -9.32
N LEU A 101 20.01 -40.32 -8.25
CA LEU A 101 21.37 -40.79 -7.98
C LEU A 101 21.31 -42.00 -7.02
N SER A 102 21.02 -43.18 -7.58
CA SER A 102 21.27 -44.46 -6.89
C SER A 102 22.78 -44.69 -6.81
N PHE A 103 23.39 -44.33 -5.68
CA PHE A 103 24.76 -44.72 -5.36
C PHE A 103 24.80 -46.23 -5.06
N HIS A 104 25.05 -47.04 -6.10
CA HIS A 104 25.38 -48.45 -5.91
C HIS A 104 26.88 -48.53 -5.56
N SER A 105 27.19 -48.60 -4.27
CA SER A 105 28.55 -48.91 -3.81
C SER A 105 28.82 -50.40 -4.10
N LYS A 106 29.64 -50.69 -5.12
CA LYS A 106 30.22 -52.03 -5.29
C LYS A 106 31.36 -52.18 -4.29
N ILE A 107 31.25 -53.22 -3.46
CA ILE A 107 32.28 -53.80 -2.59
C ILE A 107 33.37 -54.41 -3.47
#